data_AF-A0A072VZB3-F1
#
_entry.id   AF-A0A072VZB3-F1
#
_cell.length_a   1.000
_cell.length_b   1.000
_cell.length_c   1.000
_cell.angle_alpha   90.00
_cell.angle_beta   90.00
_cell.angle_gamma   90.00
#
_symmetry.space_group_name_H-M   'P 1'
#
loop_
_entity.id
_entity.type
_entity.pdbx_description
1 polymer ?
#
loop_
_entity_poly.entity_id
_entity_poly.type
_entity_poly.pdbx_seq_one_letter_code
_entity_poly.pdbx_strand_id
1 'polypeptide(L)'
;MAFYHTNLPTHELVLGLIYTIFFLLLATNINSGQALSFNFTKFNPNAHTFPPGIKFQGDAEVSINGTITLTKRLELPPDTTKPSTGRILSRPLSLDNLGSFVTSFSFEIAENPGHQLTDGLIFFIAPQDTVIPPNSESQYFGVVDSKNAYNQFVGVEFDLYPNSFDPYIYHIGIDVNSIISTKIVEWDWEWVSESLNQVSIAYDSPSNTLSVVVIHANGKIVTIADIVDLKTVLPNTVRFGLSAASVTGIAHDIHSWSISTSELKTTTSSASNNSLFLNKDPASKQLV
;
A
#
# COMPACT_ATOMS: atom_id res chain seq x y z
N MET A 1 -12.53 44.83 21.06
CA MET A 1 -12.09 43.43 20.93
C MET A 1 -12.15 43.07 19.46
N ALA A 2 -11.01 43.00 18.80
CA ALA A 2 -10.93 42.52 17.42
C ALA A 2 -10.82 40.99 17.46
N PHE A 3 -11.84 40.29 17.00
CA PHE A 3 -11.75 38.85 16.75
C PHE A 3 -10.92 38.68 15.49
N TYR A 4 -9.68 38.19 15.63
CA TYR A 4 -8.92 37.70 14.50
C TYR A 4 -9.64 36.47 13.95
N HIS A 5 -10.35 36.63 12.83
CA HIS A 5 -10.77 35.50 12.02
C HIS A 5 -9.53 34.94 11.33
N THR A 6 -8.89 33.95 11.94
CA THR A 6 -7.93 33.10 11.24
C THR A 6 -8.71 32.19 10.31
N ASN A 7 -8.96 32.66 9.09
CA ASN A 7 -9.41 31.81 7.99
C ASN A 7 -8.21 30.97 7.55
N LEU A 8 -7.89 29.91 8.30
CA LEU A 8 -7.07 28.84 7.74
C LEU A 8 -7.84 28.28 6.53
N PRO A 9 -7.21 28.21 5.35
CA PRO A 9 -7.83 27.59 4.17
C PRO A 9 -8.40 26.23 4.55
N THR A 10 -9.62 25.91 4.12
CA THR A 10 -10.28 24.63 4.41
C THR A 10 -9.40 23.43 4.04
N HIS A 11 -8.57 23.57 3.01
CA HIS A 11 -7.56 22.58 2.60
C HIS A 11 -6.52 22.30 3.68
N GLU A 12 -6.01 23.32 4.38
CA GLU A 12 -5.03 23.17 5.49
C GLU A 12 -5.63 22.44 6.69
N LEU A 13 -6.92 22.66 6.97
CA LEU A 13 -7.65 21.96 8.04
C LEU A 13 -7.88 20.49 7.69
N VAL A 14 -8.22 20.19 6.43
CA VAL A 14 -8.38 18.82 5.92
C VAL A 14 -7.04 18.09 5.92
N LEU A 15 -5.96 18.73 5.45
CA LEU A 15 -4.58 18.25 5.56
C LEU A 15 -4.21 17.93 7.01
N GLY A 16 -4.47 18.85 7.93
CA GLY A 16 -4.22 18.66 9.36
C GLY A 16 -5.00 17.47 9.93
N LEU A 17 -6.28 17.31 9.57
CA LEU A 17 -7.11 16.18 10.00
C LEU A 17 -6.61 14.85 9.44
N ILE A 18 -6.26 14.80 8.15
CA ILE A 18 -5.67 13.62 7.51
C ILE A 18 -4.36 13.26 8.19
N TYR A 19 -3.43 14.21 8.35
CA TYR A 19 -2.16 13.98 9.00
C TYR A 19 -2.36 13.51 10.45
N THR A 20 -3.35 14.06 11.16
CA THR A 20 -3.68 13.67 12.54
C THR A 20 -4.26 12.27 12.60
N ILE A 21 -5.13 11.86 11.66
CA ILE A 21 -5.66 10.50 11.56
C ILE A 21 -4.53 9.51 11.27
N PHE A 22 -3.66 9.82 10.31
CA PHE A 22 -2.45 9.02 10.02
C PHE A 22 -1.56 8.92 11.27
N PHE A 23 -1.29 10.03 11.96
CA PHE A 23 -0.45 10.05 13.17
C PHE A 23 -1.09 9.28 14.34
N LEU A 24 -2.41 9.33 14.50
CA LEU A 24 -3.17 8.56 15.50
C LEU A 24 -3.15 7.06 15.20
N LEU A 25 -3.20 6.66 13.91
CA LEU A 25 -3.02 5.28 13.47
C LEU A 25 -1.59 4.77 13.78
N LEU A 26 -0.57 5.65 13.71
CA LEU A 26 0.80 5.33 14.12
C LEU A 26 0.98 5.24 15.66
N ALA A 27 0.17 5.96 16.45
CA ALA A 27 0.36 6.11 17.90
C ALA A 27 -0.17 4.93 18.75
N THR A 28 -0.86 3.94 18.17
CA THR A 28 -1.34 2.78 18.91
C THR A 28 -0.23 1.73 19.08
N ASN A 29 0.40 1.72 20.26
CA ASN A 29 1.25 0.67 20.85
C ASN A 29 1.66 -0.49 19.92
N ILE A 30 2.83 -0.37 19.30
CA ILE A 30 3.49 -1.44 18.54
C ILE A 30 3.94 -2.52 19.53
N ASN A 31 3.21 -3.63 19.61
CA ASN A 31 3.74 -4.83 20.25
C ASN A 31 4.64 -5.54 19.24
N SER A 32 5.88 -5.83 19.63
CA SER A 32 6.99 -6.13 18.71
C SER A 32 6.99 -7.56 18.12
N GLY A 33 5.92 -8.34 18.32
CA GLY A 33 5.92 -9.78 18.02
C GLY A 33 5.54 -10.14 16.57
N GLN A 34 4.53 -9.46 16.00
CA GLN A 34 3.94 -9.84 14.71
C GLN A 34 3.71 -8.65 13.76
N ALA A 35 3.73 -7.41 14.25
CA ALA A 35 3.66 -6.19 13.45
C ALA A 35 4.73 -6.14 12.34
N LEU A 36 4.31 -5.86 11.10
CA LEU A 36 5.16 -5.50 9.98
C LEU A 36 5.50 -4.01 10.03
N SER A 37 6.79 -3.69 10.07
CA SER A 37 7.30 -2.33 10.01
C SER A 37 8.66 -2.26 9.30
N PHE A 38 8.79 -1.33 8.36
CA PHE A 38 10.07 -0.94 7.77
C PHE A 38 9.98 0.48 7.21
N ASN A 39 11.14 1.12 7.02
CA ASN A 39 11.25 2.43 6.41
C ASN A 39 12.51 2.50 5.54
N PHE A 40 12.33 2.38 4.22
CA PHE A 40 13.38 2.62 3.24
C PHE A 40 13.28 4.06 2.77
N THR A 41 14.22 4.90 3.21
CA THR A 41 14.39 6.26 2.70
C THR A 41 15.31 6.32 1.47
N LYS A 42 16.05 5.23 1.23
CA LYS A 42 16.89 4.98 0.06
C LYS A 42 17.18 3.48 -0.03
N PHE A 43 17.41 2.97 -1.24
CA PHE A 43 17.80 1.59 -1.48
C PHE A 43 19.31 1.51 -1.70
N ASN A 44 19.98 0.53 -1.10
CA ASN A 44 21.43 0.39 -1.23
C ASN A 44 21.74 -0.61 -2.36
N PRO A 45 22.32 -0.18 -3.50
CA PRO A 45 22.64 -1.07 -4.62
C PRO A 45 23.70 -2.12 -4.26
N ASN A 46 24.52 -1.84 -3.25
CA ASN A 46 25.55 -2.75 -2.74
C ASN A 46 25.07 -3.56 -1.53
N ALA A 47 23.80 -3.42 -1.10
CA ALA A 47 23.29 -4.25 -0.02
C ALA A 47 23.27 -5.70 -0.49
N HIS A 48 24.09 -6.54 0.14
CA HIS A 48 24.09 -7.98 -0.10
C HIS A 48 22.78 -8.64 0.32
N THR A 49 21.98 -7.99 1.18
CA THR A 49 20.64 -8.43 1.58
C THR A 49 19.75 -7.24 1.95
N PHE A 50 18.48 -7.31 1.54
CA PHE A 50 17.40 -6.51 2.11
C PHE A 50 16.95 -7.11 3.44
N PRO A 51 16.14 -6.39 4.26
CA PRO A 51 15.47 -6.99 5.41
C PRO A 51 14.87 -8.36 5.04
N PRO A 52 15.04 -9.40 5.88
CA PRO A 52 14.61 -10.74 5.53
C PRO A 52 13.14 -10.78 5.08
N GLY A 53 12.90 -11.43 3.94
CA GLY A 53 11.57 -11.61 3.37
C GLY A 53 11.14 -10.57 2.35
N ILE A 54 11.90 -9.49 2.12
CA ILE A 54 11.73 -8.64 0.93
C ILE A 54 12.09 -9.45 -0.32
N LYS A 55 11.28 -9.36 -1.37
CA LYS A 55 11.52 -10.06 -2.65
C LYS A 55 11.36 -9.13 -3.83
N PHE A 56 12.21 -9.31 -4.84
CA PHE A 56 12.10 -8.68 -6.14
C PHE A 56 11.63 -9.72 -7.16
N GLN A 57 10.82 -9.30 -8.13
CA GLN A 57 10.31 -10.14 -9.20
C GLN A 57 10.31 -9.36 -10.52
N GLY A 58 10.40 -10.09 -11.63
CA GLY A 58 10.43 -9.49 -12.96
C GLY A 58 11.68 -8.65 -13.17
N ASP A 59 11.48 -7.48 -13.77
CA ASP A 59 12.54 -6.54 -14.14
C ASP A 59 12.95 -5.59 -13.00
N ALA A 60 12.34 -5.71 -11.82
CA ALA A 60 12.61 -4.80 -10.72
C ALA A 60 14.06 -4.92 -10.20
N GLU A 61 14.78 -3.81 -10.18
CA GLU A 61 16.18 -3.76 -9.74
C GLU A 61 16.48 -2.50 -8.93
N VAL A 62 17.57 -2.55 -8.15
CA VAL A 62 18.04 -1.41 -7.38
C VAL A 62 19.02 -0.63 -8.25
N SER A 63 18.68 0.62 -8.56
CA SER A 63 19.54 1.48 -9.35
C SER A 63 20.77 1.93 -8.55
N ILE A 64 21.83 2.33 -9.26
CA ILE A 64 23.03 2.91 -8.64
C ILE A 64 22.74 4.19 -7.83
N ASN A 65 21.65 4.88 -8.16
CA ASN A 65 21.21 6.10 -7.50
C ASN A 65 20.47 5.80 -6.19
N GLY A 66 20.19 4.53 -5.91
CA GLY A 66 19.50 4.05 -4.73
C GLY A 66 17.99 4.21 -4.79
N THR A 67 17.43 4.15 -6.00
CA THR A 67 16.00 3.93 -6.26
C THR A 67 15.76 2.45 -6.58
N ILE A 68 14.51 2.01 -6.53
CA ILE A 68 14.10 0.76 -7.20
C ILE A 68 13.47 1.14 -8.52
N THR A 69 14.03 0.67 -9.61
CA THR A 69 13.43 0.80 -10.94
C THR A 69 12.57 -0.44 -11.17
N LEU A 70 11.24 -0.28 -11.21
CA LEU A 70 10.31 -1.42 -11.38
C LEU A 70 10.19 -1.85 -12.84
N THR A 71 10.31 -0.93 -13.80
CA THR A 71 10.28 -1.22 -15.24
C THR A 71 11.52 -0.64 -15.93
N LYS A 72 12.02 -1.34 -16.94
CA LYS A 72 13.23 -0.95 -17.66
C LYS A 72 13.03 0.36 -18.42
N ARG A 73 13.97 1.28 -18.24
CA ARG A 73 14.14 2.44 -19.12
C ARG A 73 14.75 1.96 -20.44
N LEU A 74 14.02 2.13 -21.55
CA LEU A 74 14.45 1.66 -22.87
C LEU A 74 14.34 2.76 -23.91
N GLU A 75 15.43 3.02 -24.64
CA GLU A 75 15.36 3.79 -25.88
C GLU A 75 14.75 2.89 -26.97
N LEU A 76 13.54 3.24 -27.42
CA LEU A 76 12.78 2.49 -28.41
C LEU A 76 12.57 3.37 -29.66
N PRO A 77 12.67 2.81 -30.88
CA PRO A 77 12.22 3.52 -32.08
C PRO A 77 10.75 3.95 -31.92
N PRO A 78 10.32 5.06 -32.57
CA PRO A 78 8.92 5.49 -32.53
C PRO A 78 7.95 4.33 -32.85
N ASP A 79 6.81 4.31 -32.16
CA ASP A 79 5.76 3.30 -32.31
C ASP A 79 6.19 1.84 -32.04
N THR A 80 7.31 1.63 -31.33
CA THR A 80 7.77 0.30 -30.92
C THR A 80 7.41 0.03 -29.46
N THR A 81 6.80 -1.12 -29.20
CA THR A 81 6.46 -1.56 -27.85
C THR A 81 7.34 -2.72 -27.39
N LYS A 82 7.80 -2.67 -26.14
CA LYS A 82 8.49 -3.77 -25.47
C LYS A 82 8.04 -3.86 -24.00
N PRO A 83 7.27 -4.90 -23.62
CA PRO A 83 6.81 -5.08 -22.25
C PRO A 83 7.95 -5.16 -21.25
N SER A 84 7.77 -4.51 -20.11
CA SER A 84 8.58 -4.61 -18.91
C SER A 84 7.67 -4.58 -17.70
N THR A 85 7.87 -5.51 -16.77
CA THR A 85 7.08 -5.63 -15.54
C THR A 85 8.01 -5.99 -14.40
N GLY A 86 7.89 -5.32 -13.27
CA GLY A 86 8.66 -5.65 -12.07
C GLY A 86 7.93 -5.34 -10.78
N ARG A 87 8.25 -6.11 -9.74
CA ARG A 87 7.61 -6.01 -8.43
C ARG A 87 8.63 -6.03 -7.30
N ILE A 88 8.34 -5.28 -6.24
CA ILE A 88 8.94 -5.48 -4.92
C ILE A 88 7.85 -5.90 -3.92
N LEU A 89 8.16 -6.90 -3.09
CA LEU A 89 7.24 -7.47 -2.10
C LEU A 89 7.80 -7.35 -0.69
N SER A 90 6.94 -7.07 0.29
CA SER A 90 7.23 -7.11 1.72
C SER A 90 7.42 -8.54 2.20
N ARG A 91 7.89 -8.74 3.44
CA ARG A 91 7.72 -10.03 4.13
C ARG A 91 6.24 -10.34 4.37
N PRO A 92 5.86 -11.62 4.55
CA PRO A 92 4.48 -11.99 4.82
C PRO A 92 3.93 -11.38 6.12
N LEU A 93 2.63 -11.11 6.12
CA LEU A 93 1.84 -10.68 7.28
C LEU A 93 0.56 -11.53 7.37
N SER A 94 0.15 -11.88 8.59
CA SER A 94 -1.15 -12.50 8.85
C SER A 94 -2.22 -11.41 9.06
N LEU A 95 -3.32 -11.49 8.31
CA LEU A 95 -4.48 -10.60 8.43
C LEU A 95 -5.28 -10.85 9.71
N ASP A 96 -5.18 -12.03 10.32
CA ASP A 96 -5.82 -12.31 11.62
C ASP A 96 -5.36 -11.34 12.71
N ASN A 97 -4.09 -10.91 12.65
CA ASN A 97 -3.49 -10.01 13.64
C ASN A 97 -3.43 -8.56 13.14
N LEU A 98 -3.86 -8.28 11.91
CA LEU A 98 -3.85 -6.94 11.35
C LEU A 98 -4.95 -6.09 11.99
N GLY A 99 -4.52 -5.09 12.77
CA GLY A 99 -5.33 -3.93 13.14
C GLY A 99 -5.44 -3.02 11.93
N SER A 100 -4.78 -1.87 11.97
CA SER A 100 -4.73 -0.92 10.86
C SER A 100 -3.33 -0.90 10.23
N PHE A 101 -3.19 -0.35 9.03
CA PHE A 101 -1.86 -0.10 8.46
C PHE A 101 -1.76 1.27 7.83
N VAL A 102 -0.53 1.75 7.76
CA VAL A 102 -0.11 2.87 6.94
C VAL A 102 1.08 2.42 6.11
N THR A 103 1.02 2.65 4.80
CA THR A 103 2.18 2.57 3.92
C THR A 103 2.40 3.92 3.26
N SER A 104 3.65 4.26 3.00
CA SER A 104 3.97 5.44 2.22
C SER A 104 5.14 5.16 1.31
N PHE A 105 5.06 5.63 0.08
CA PHE A 105 6.13 5.53 -0.89
C PHE A 105 6.24 6.82 -1.69
N SER A 106 7.40 7.02 -2.29
CA SER A 106 7.58 8.10 -3.25
C SER A 106 8.10 7.53 -4.56
N PHE A 107 7.60 8.08 -5.66
CA PHE A 107 7.94 7.61 -6.99
C PHE A 107 8.13 8.76 -7.97
N GLU A 108 8.89 8.47 -9.02
CA GLU A 108 9.05 9.29 -10.21
C GLU A 108 8.75 8.41 -11.44
N ILE A 109 8.11 8.99 -12.45
CA ILE A 109 7.88 8.33 -13.73
C ILE A 109 8.74 9.04 -14.77
N ALA A 110 9.71 8.31 -15.30
CA ALA A 110 10.61 8.82 -16.31
C ALA A 110 10.01 8.58 -17.69
N GLU A 111 9.63 9.66 -18.36
CA GLU A 111 9.08 9.64 -19.72
C GLU A 111 10.08 9.07 -20.73
N ASN A 112 9.54 8.56 -21.84
CA ASN A 112 10.29 8.23 -23.03
C ASN A 112 9.81 9.15 -24.17
N PRO A 113 10.57 10.22 -24.51
CA PRO A 113 10.13 11.22 -25.47
C PRO A 113 9.70 10.59 -26.81
N GLY A 114 8.54 11.01 -27.31
CA GLY A 114 7.98 10.49 -28.57
C GLY A 114 7.14 9.22 -28.43
N HIS A 115 6.89 8.75 -27.21
CA HIS A 115 6.01 7.62 -26.92
C HIS A 115 4.83 8.02 -26.04
N GLN A 116 3.76 7.22 -26.08
CA GLN A 116 2.62 7.37 -25.17
C GLN A 116 3.02 6.96 -23.75
N LEU A 117 2.38 7.58 -22.76
CA LEU A 117 2.48 7.16 -21.36
C LEU A 117 1.78 5.80 -21.20
N THR A 118 2.50 4.80 -20.69
CA THR A 118 1.97 3.45 -20.44
C THR A 118 2.76 2.72 -19.37
N ASP A 119 2.20 1.85 -18.56
CA ASP A 119 0.77 1.75 -18.23
C ASP A 119 0.60 2.45 -16.88
N GLY A 120 1.52 2.19 -15.94
CA GLY A 120 1.51 2.83 -14.64
C GLY A 120 2.07 1.94 -13.53
N LEU A 121 1.69 2.28 -12.31
CA LEU A 121 2.17 1.69 -11.05
C LEU A 121 0.97 1.27 -10.19
N ILE A 122 1.11 0.21 -9.41
CA ILE A 122 0.12 -0.24 -8.43
C ILE A 122 0.78 -0.60 -7.10
N PHE A 123 0.25 -0.07 -6.00
CA PHE A 123 0.44 -0.67 -4.68
C PHE A 123 -0.57 -1.79 -4.51
N PHE A 124 -0.17 -2.97 -4.04
CA PHE A 124 -1.07 -4.10 -3.93
C PHE A 124 -0.85 -4.95 -2.68
N ILE A 125 -1.90 -5.66 -2.29
CA ILE A 125 -1.91 -6.69 -1.25
C ILE A 125 -2.37 -7.98 -1.92
N ALA A 126 -1.59 -9.06 -1.80
CA ALA A 126 -1.84 -10.34 -2.47
C ALA A 126 -1.40 -11.54 -1.61
N PRO A 127 -1.82 -12.78 -1.94
CA PRO A 127 -1.38 -14.00 -1.28
C PRO A 127 0.15 -14.07 -1.10
N GLN A 128 0.60 -14.68 0.00
CA GLN A 128 2.03 -14.73 0.35
C GLN A 128 2.96 -15.39 -0.70
N ASP A 129 2.40 -16.23 -1.55
CA ASP A 129 3.02 -16.99 -2.62
C ASP A 129 2.86 -16.31 -3.99
N THR A 130 2.35 -15.08 -4.02
CA THR A 130 2.17 -14.30 -5.25
C THR A 130 3.44 -14.26 -6.12
N VAL A 131 3.23 -14.56 -7.39
CA VAL A 131 4.20 -14.38 -8.50
C VAL A 131 3.57 -13.47 -9.55
N ILE A 132 4.37 -12.94 -10.48
CA ILE A 132 3.83 -12.24 -11.65
C ILE A 132 2.93 -13.24 -12.39
N PRO A 133 1.61 -13.01 -12.48
CA PRO A 133 0.72 -13.97 -13.13
C PRO A 133 1.04 -14.08 -14.62
N PRO A 134 0.70 -15.19 -15.29
CA PRO A 134 0.70 -15.21 -16.74
C PRO A 134 -0.31 -14.19 -17.28
N ASN A 135 -0.09 -13.67 -18.49
CA ASN A 135 -1.00 -12.72 -19.15
C ASN A 135 -1.27 -11.43 -18.33
N SER A 136 -0.27 -10.97 -17.57
CA SER A 136 -0.37 -9.81 -16.66
C SER A 136 0.48 -8.60 -17.08
N GLU A 137 0.94 -8.59 -18.34
CA GLU A 137 1.73 -7.51 -18.91
C GLU A 137 0.87 -6.24 -19.10
N SER A 138 1.52 -5.09 -19.31
CA SER A 138 0.86 -3.83 -19.68
C SER A 138 -0.23 -3.43 -18.66
N GLN A 139 -1.48 -3.24 -19.09
CA GLN A 139 -2.61 -2.76 -18.29
C GLN A 139 -2.96 -3.58 -17.04
N TYR A 140 -2.35 -4.75 -16.86
CA TYR A 140 -2.60 -5.62 -15.71
C TYR A 140 -1.53 -5.49 -14.61
N PHE A 141 -0.58 -4.57 -14.79
CA PHE A 141 0.48 -4.16 -13.86
C PHE A 141 1.30 -5.32 -13.23
N GLY A 142 1.31 -6.52 -13.81
CA GLY A 142 1.93 -7.70 -13.19
C GLY A 142 1.19 -8.24 -11.97
N VAL A 143 -0.09 -7.90 -11.78
CA VAL A 143 -0.91 -8.28 -10.62
C VAL A 143 -2.13 -9.13 -11.01
N VAL A 144 -2.67 -8.93 -12.22
CA VAL A 144 -3.89 -9.60 -12.71
C VAL A 144 -3.59 -10.59 -13.82
N ASP A 145 -4.08 -11.83 -13.71
CA ASP A 145 -4.16 -12.73 -14.87
C ASP A 145 -5.42 -12.41 -15.67
N SER A 146 -5.25 -11.85 -16.86
CA SER A 146 -6.37 -11.48 -17.75
C SER A 146 -7.24 -12.64 -18.21
N LYS A 147 -6.81 -13.90 -18.03
CA LYS A 147 -7.62 -15.10 -18.31
C LYS A 147 -8.39 -15.59 -17.10
N ASN A 148 -8.15 -15.01 -15.92
CA ASN A 148 -8.84 -15.36 -14.70
C ASN A 148 -9.75 -14.20 -14.27
N ALA A 149 -11.06 -14.45 -14.25
CA ALA A 149 -12.05 -13.47 -13.82
C ALA A 149 -11.94 -13.13 -12.32
N TYR A 150 -11.36 -14.02 -11.51
CA TYR A 150 -11.22 -13.83 -10.06
C TYR A 150 -9.73 -13.83 -9.69
N ASN A 151 -9.18 -12.63 -9.58
CA ASN A 151 -7.85 -12.42 -9.02
C ASN A 151 -7.99 -12.20 -7.51
N GLN A 152 -7.00 -12.59 -6.71
CA GLN A 152 -7.03 -12.40 -5.26
C GLN A 152 -6.08 -11.27 -4.89
N PHE A 153 -6.55 -10.03 -4.97
CA PHE A 153 -5.75 -8.86 -4.61
C PHE A 153 -6.63 -7.66 -4.21
N VAL A 154 -6.01 -6.74 -3.47
CA VAL A 154 -6.50 -5.36 -3.29
C VAL A 154 -5.41 -4.43 -3.77
N GLY A 155 -5.76 -3.41 -4.55
CA GLY A 155 -4.81 -2.51 -5.20
C GLY A 155 -5.17 -1.03 -5.04
N VAL A 156 -4.14 -0.19 -5.16
CA VAL A 156 -4.27 1.23 -5.46
C VAL A 156 -3.43 1.49 -6.70
N GLU A 157 -4.09 1.65 -7.84
CA GLU A 157 -3.44 1.89 -9.13
C GLU A 157 -3.25 3.38 -9.42
N PHE A 158 -2.22 3.67 -10.19
CA PHE A 158 -1.81 4.97 -10.69
C PHE A 158 -1.69 4.81 -12.19
N ASP A 159 -2.83 4.92 -12.87
CA ASP A 159 -2.99 4.55 -14.27
C ASP A 159 -2.82 5.76 -15.20
N LEU A 160 -1.91 5.60 -16.15
CA LEU A 160 -1.53 6.58 -17.17
C LEU A 160 -2.03 6.20 -18.56
N TYR A 161 -2.80 5.13 -18.71
CA TYR A 161 -3.29 4.71 -20.01
C TYR A 161 -4.74 4.25 -19.95
N PRO A 162 -5.70 5.05 -20.46
CA PRO A 162 -7.11 4.70 -20.40
C PRO A 162 -7.41 3.52 -21.35
N ASN A 163 -7.39 2.29 -20.83
CA ASN A 163 -7.79 1.09 -21.57
C ASN A 163 -9.31 1.08 -21.79
N SER A 164 -9.80 0.06 -22.51
CA SER A 164 -11.22 -0.02 -22.90
C SER A 164 -12.20 -0.19 -21.72
N PHE A 165 -11.70 -0.59 -20.55
CA PHE A 165 -12.47 -0.70 -19.31
C PHE A 165 -12.34 0.53 -18.42
N ASP A 166 -11.43 1.45 -18.75
CA ASP A 166 -11.14 2.65 -17.97
C ASP A 166 -11.99 3.84 -18.42
N PRO A 167 -12.17 4.84 -17.55
CA PRO A 167 -12.59 6.15 -18.01
C PRO A 167 -11.53 6.73 -18.97
N TYR A 168 -11.94 7.62 -19.88
CA TYR A 168 -11.00 8.27 -20.81
C TYR A 168 -10.19 9.41 -20.14
N ILE A 169 -9.57 9.10 -19.01
CA ILE A 169 -8.72 9.97 -18.18
C ILE A 169 -7.63 9.13 -17.51
N TYR A 170 -6.49 9.76 -17.21
CA TYR A 170 -5.55 9.23 -16.24
C TYR A 170 -6.16 9.29 -14.85
N HIS A 171 -5.94 8.26 -14.03
CA HIS A 171 -6.65 8.15 -12.77
C HIS A 171 -5.85 7.41 -11.70
N ILE A 172 -6.25 7.68 -10.46
CA ILE A 172 -5.90 6.83 -9.31
C ILE A 172 -7.13 5.99 -8.99
N GLY A 173 -6.91 4.69 -8.84
CA GLY A 173 -7.96 3.69 -8.69
C GLY A 173 -7.84 2.89 -7.40
N ILE A 174 -8.96 2.32 -6.93
CA ILE A 174 -8.99 1.30 -5.86
C ILE A 174 -9.53 0.00 -6.45
N ASP A 175 -8.69 -1.02 -6.45
CA ASP A 175 -8.96 -2.30 -7.10
C ASP A 175 -9.28 -3.37 -6.06
N VAL A 176 -10.33 -4.15 -6.33
CA VAL A 176 -10.76 -5.23 -5.43
C VAL A 176 -11.07 -6.47 -6.27
N ASN A 177 -10.17 -7.46 -6.26
CA ASN A 177 -10.23 -8.71 -7.04
C ASN A 177 -10.32 -8.57 -8.58
N SER A 178 -10.26 -7.35 -9.10
CA SER A 178 -10.42 -7.00 -10.51
C SER A 178 -9.56 -5.78 -10.81
N ILE A 179 -9.05 -5.67 -12.04
CA ILE A 179 -8.37 -4.45 -12.53
C ILE A 179 -9.33 -3.29 -12.78
N ILE A 180 -10.63 -3.59 -12.87
CA ILE A 180 -11.64 -2.54 -12.98
C ILE A 180 -11.86 -1.95 -11.60
N SER A 181 -11.32 -0.75 -11.40
CA SER A 181 -11.43 0.04 -10.19
C SER A 181 -12.87 0.16 -9.67
N THR A 182 -13.03 -0.09 -8.37
CA THR A 182 -14.30 0.13 -7.63
C THR A 182 -14.57 1.63 -7.42
N LYS A 183 -13.51 2.42 -7.34
CA LYS A 183 -13.55 3.87 -7.22
C LYS A 183 -12.35 4.47 -7.92
N ILE A 184 -12.58 5.61 -8.57
CA ILE A 184 -11.56 6.36 -9.30
C ILE A 184 -11.57 7.84 -8.91
N VAL A 185 -10.43 8.50 -9.09
CA VAL A 185 -10.29 9.96 -9.07
C VAL A 185 -9.36 10.38 -10.20
N GLU A 186 -9.68 11.49 -10.87
CA GLU A 186 -8.84 12.04 -11.93
C GLU A 186 -7.44 12.37 -11.43
N TRP A 187 -6.44 12.05 -12.26
CA TRP A 187 -5.03 12.22 -11.94
C TRP A 187 -4.26 12.82 -13.12
N ASP A 188 -4.13 14.15 -13.13
CA ASP A 188 -3.55 14.88 -14.26
C ASP A 188 -2.03 14.68 -14.38
N TRP A 189 -1.57 14.37 -15.60
CA TRP A 189 -0.16 14.16 -15.91
C TRP A 189 0.71 15.38 -15.62
N GLU A 190 0.17 16.61 -15.77
CA GLU A 190 0.90 17.85 -15.49
C GLU A 190 1.37 17.94 -14.03
N TRP A 191 0.78 17.16 -13.12
CA TRP A 191 1.17 17.15 -11.70
C TRP A 191 2.26 16.09 -11.41
N VAL A 192 2.46 15.16 -12.33
CA VAL A 192 3.25 13.94 -12.14
C VAL A 192 4.59 14.02 -12.84
N SER A 193 4.60 14.53 -14.07
CA SER A 193 5.73 14.50 -15.01
C SER A 193 7.04 14.99 -14.37
N GLU A 194 8.10 14.18 -14.50
CA GLU A 194 9.48 14.50 -14.07
C GLU A 194 9.59 15.01 -12.62
N SER A 195 8.67 14.58 -11.75
CA SER A 195 8.60 15.06 -10.38
C SER A 195 8.44 13.93 -9.37
N LEU A 196 8.91 14.18 -8.14
CA LEU A 196 8.78 13.25 -7.05
C LEU A 196 7.36 13.33 -6.47
N ASN A 197 6.60 12.26 -6.62
CA ASN A 197 5.24 12.12 -6.11
C ASN A 197 5.27 11.35 -4.79
N GLN A 198 4.55 11.85 -3.77
CA GLN A 198 4.48 11.22 -2.45
C GLN A 198 3.10 10.62 -2.23
N VAL A 199 3.06 9.33 -1.90
CA VAL A 199 1.82 8.59 -1.65
C VAL A 199 1.79 8.12 -0.21
N SER A 200 0.63 8.30 0.44
CA SER A 200 0.30 7.68 1.72
C SER A 200 -1.03 6.94 1.61
N ILE A 201 -1.02 5.66 1.98
CA ILE A 201 -2.20 4.79 2.00
C ILE A 201 -2.41 4.33 3.44
N ALA A 202 -3.62 4.53 3.96
CA ALA A 202 -4.05 4.07 5.27
C ALA A 202 -5.23 3.11 5.14
N TYR A 203 -5.17 2.01 5.89
CA TYR A 203 -6.32 1.14 6.09
C TYR A 203 -6.77 1.22 7.54
N ASP A 204 -8.01 1.63 7.76
CA ASP A 204 -8.67 1.65 9.07
C ASP A 204 -9.56 0.41 9.23
N SER A 205 -9.09 -0.57 9.99
CA SER A 205 -9.79 -1.86 10.18
C SER A 205 -11.15 -1.77 10.87
N PRO A 206 -11.37 -0.93 11.89
CA PRO A 206 -12.70 -0.74 12.47
C PRO A 206 -13.78 -0.32 11.48
N SER A 207 -13.44 0.46 10.45
CA SER A 207 -14.37 0.92 9.41
C SER A 207 -14.21 0.23 8.06
N ASN A 208 -13.24 -0.69 7.93
CA ASN A 208 -12.78 -1.26 6.66
C ASN A 208 -12.45 -0.21 5.58
N THR A 209 -11.99 0.98 5.97
CA THR A 209 -11.76 2.07 5.00
C THR A 209 -10.31 2.08 4.53
N LEU A 210 -10.10 1.96 3.22
CA LEU A 210 -8.83 2.22 2.56
C LEU A 210 -8.83 3.66 2.05
N SER A 211 -7.92 4.50 2.55
CA SER A 211 -7.77 5.90 2.18
C SER A 211 -6.39 6.17 1.56
N VAL A 212 -6.37 6.95 0.49
CA VAL A 212 -5.18 7.28 -0.28
C VAL A 212 -5.04 8.79 -0.34
N VAL A 213 -3.81 9.26 -0.15
CA VAL A 213 -3.44 10.67 -0.32
C VAL A 213 -2.19 10.71 -1.19
N VAL A 214 -2.22 11.54 -2.21
CA VAL A 214 -1.09 11.81 -3.10
C VAL A 214 -0.76 13.28 -3.03
N ILE A 215 0.52 13.59 -2.83
CA ILE A 215 1.05 14.95 -2.79
C ILE A 215 2.05 15.09 -3.94
N HIS A 216 1.76 16.03 -4.83
CA HIS A 216 2.59 16.35 -6.00
C HIS A 216 3.59 17.46 -5.68
N ALA A 217 4.66 17.55 -6.48
CA ALA A 217 5.71 18.55 -6.29
C ALA A 217 5.19 20.00 -6.42
N ASN A 218 4.12 20.20 -7.20
CA ASN A 218 3.44 21.49 -7.36
C ASN A 218 2.48 21.84 -6.20
N GLY A 219 2.40 21.00 -5.16
CA GLY A 219 1.54 21.18 -3.99
C GLY A 219 0.08 20.74 -4.20
N LYS A 220 -0.28 20.20 -5.37
CA LYS A 220 -1.58 19.56 -5.57
C LYS A 220 -1.71 18.32 -4.71
N ILE A 221 -2.92 18.11 -4.20
CA ILE A 221 -3.26 16.97 -3.37
C ILE A 221 -4.44 16.26 -3.99
N VAL A 222 -4.32 14.95 -4.14
CA VAL A 222 -5.38 14.07 -4.61
C VAL A 222 -5.71 13.08 -3.49
N THR A 223 -6.99 12.85 -3.26
CA THR A 223 -7.47 11.91 -2.24
C THR A 223 -8.56 11.01 -2.79
N ILE A 224 -8.51 9.72 -2.45
CA ILE A 224 -9.56 8.75 -2.74
C ILE A 224 -9.69 7.79 -1.56
N ALA A 225 -10.89 7.32 -1.28
CA ALA A 225 -11.11 6.33 -0.23
C ALA A 225 -12.30 5.43 -0.54
N ASP A 226 -12.23 4.15 -0.18
CA ASP A 226 -13.33 3.20 -0.33
C ASP A 226 -13.40 2.21 0.84
N ILE A 227 -14.55 1.57 1.01
CA ILE A 227 -14.78 0.54 2.01
C ILE A 227 -14.39 -0.82 1.42
N VAL A 228 -13.30 -1.40 1.91
CA VAL A 228 -12.73 -2.67 1.44
C VAL A 228 -12.55 -3.61 2.63
N ASP A 229 -13.39 -4.64 2.75
CA ASP A 229 -13.18 -5.67 3.76
C ASP A 229 -12.07 -6.64 3.31
N LEU A 230 -10.82 -6.36 3.72
CA LEU A 230 -9.65 -7.14 3.33
C LEU A 230 -9.79 -8.65 3.62
N LYS A 231 -10.49 -9.04 4.70
CA LYS A 231 -10.62 -10.45 5.11
C LYS A 231 -11.62 -11.22 4.24
N THR A 232 -12.50 -10.52 3.53
CA THR A 232 -13.42 -11.15 2.56
C THR A 232 -12.78 -11.35 1.18
N VAL A 233 -11.71 -10.61 0.90
CA VAL A 233 -11.06 -10.54 -0.43
C VAL A 233 -9.79 -11.40 -0.45
N LEU A 234 -8.98 -11.33 0.61
CA LEU A 234 -7.63 -11.87 0.66
C LEU A 234 -7.54 -13.12 1.56
N PRO A 235 -6.60 -14.05 1.28
CA PRO A 235 -6.31 -15.13 2.21
C PRO A 235 -5.66 -14.59 3.49
N ASN A 236 -5.59 -15.42 4.53
CA ASN A 236 -5.06 -14.99 5.82
C ASN A 236 -3.62 -14.45 5.75
N THR A 237 -2.73 -15.09 4.98
CA THR A 237 -1.33 -14.65 4.90
C THR A 237 -1.06 -13.94 3.58
N VAL A 238 -0.69 -12.67 3.67
CA VAL A 238 -0.51 -11.77 2.52
C VAL A 238 0.89 -11.18 2.46
N ARG A 239 1.22 -10.56 1.34
CA ARG A 239 2.32 -9.60 1.17
C ARG A 239 1.77 -8.29 0.64
N PHE A 240 2.42 -7.20 1.05
CA PHE A 240 2.28 -5.90 0.43
C PHE A 240 3.32 -5.77 -0.67
N GLY A 241 3.03 -5.04 -1.73
CA GLY A 241 3.98 -4.83 -2.80
C GLY A 241 3.73 -3.57 -3.59
N LEU A 242 4.74 -3.21 -4.37
CA LEU A 242 4.65 -2.23 -5.45
C LEU A 242 4.96 -2.98 -6.74
N SER A 243 4.16 -2.75 -7.77
CA SER A 243 4.32 -3.32 -9.10
C SER A 243 4.14 -2.24 -10.14
N ALA A 244 4.82 -2.37 -11.27
CA ALA A 244 4.59 -1.49 -12.41
C ALA A 244 4.71 -2.27 -13.71
N ALA A 245 4.08 -1.75 -14.76
CA ALA A 245 4.21 -2.25 -16.11
C ALA A 245 4.33 -1.09 -17.10
N SER A 246 5.05 -1.37 -18.19
CA SER A 246 5.30 -0.42 -19.26
C SER A 246 5.50 -1.19 -20.56
N VAL A 247 4.99 -0.64 -21.66
CA VAL A 247 5.28 -1.14 -23.01
C VAL A 247 6.07 -0.14 -23.84
N THR A 248 6.19 1.12 -23.41
CA THR A 248 6.88 2.19 -24.15
C THR A 248 8.27 2.53 -23.62
N GLY A 249 8.79 1.75 -22.67
CA GLY A 249 10.14 1.97 -22.13
C GLY A 249 10.22 3.11 -21.11
N ILE A 250 9.07 3.61 -20.61
CA ILE A 250 9.04 4.46 -19.42
C ILE A 250 9.43 3.66 -18.17
N ALA A 251 10.13 4.33 -17.25
CA ALA A 251 10.59 3.73 -16.00
C ALA A 251 9.78 4.24 -14.81
N HIS A 252 9.45 3.33 -13.90
CA HIS A 252 8.77 3.63 -12.63
C HIS A 252 9.78 3.49 -11.49
N ASP A 253 10.31 4.61 -11.03
CA ASP A 253 11.39 4.68 -10.05
C ASP A 253 10.82 4.94 -8.65
N ILE A 254 11.01 4.02 -7.71
CA ILE A 254 10.62 4.15 -6.30
C ILE A 254 11.81 4.69 -5.50
N HIS A 255 11.62 5.84 -4.87
CA HIS A 255 12.67 6.52 -4.10
C HIS A 255 12.63 6.16 -2.62
N SER A 256 11.44 5.91 -2.08
CA SER A 256 11.24 5.48 -0.70
C SER A 256 10.06 4.54 -0.59
N TRP A 257 10.09 3.64 0.38
CA TRP A 257 8.93 2.83 0.74
C TRP A 257 8.95 2.48 2.23
N SER A 258 7.83 2.69 2.89
CA SER A 258 7.63 2.40 4.30
C SER A 258 6.30 1.72 4.52
N ILE A 259 6.23 0.91 5.57
CA ILE A 259 4.99 0.34 6.07
C ILE A 259 5.05 0.30 7.58
N SER A 260 3.90 0.50 8.21
CA SER A 260 3.68 0.30 9.63
C SER A 260 2.30 -0.32 9.80
N THR A 261 2.22 -1.36 10.63
CA THR A 261 0.98 -2.07 10.95
C THR A 261 0.77 -2.05 12.45
N SER A 262 -0.48 -1.92 12.89
CA SER A 262 -0.87 -2.14 14.27
C SER A 262 -1.48 -3.53 14.44
N GLU A 263 -1.39 -4.07 15.64
CA GLU A 263 -1.98 -5.36 15.98
C GLU A 263 -3.39 -5.17 16.56
N LEU A 264 -4.32 -6.08 16.23
CA LEU A 264 -5.60 -6.16 16.94
C LEU A 264 -5.35 -6.49 18.41
N LYS A 265 -5.83 -5.63 19.32
CA LYS A 265 -5.80 -5.95 20.75
C LYS A 265 -6.75 -7.11 21.02
N THR A 266 -6.22 -8.29 21.28
CA THR A 266 -7.01 -9.35 21.91
C THR A 266 -7.24 -8.96 23.37
N THR A 267 -8.47 -8.61 23.72
CA THR A 267 -8.87 -8.53 25.14
C THR A 267 -8.78 -9.94 25.71
N THR A 268 -7.66 -10.26 26.36
CA THR A 268 -7.64 -11.35 27.33
C THR A 268 -8.56 -10.94 28.47
N SER A 269 -9.81 -11.44 28.44
CA SER A 269 -10.60 -11.51 29.65
C SER A 269 -9.82 -12.36 30.63
N SER A 270 -9.13 -11.72 31.57
CA SER A 270 -8.60 -12.39 32.75
C SER A 270 -9.81 -12.90 33.52
N ALA A 271 -10.20 -14.15 33.27
CA ALA A 271 -11.04 -14.89 34.18
C ALA A 271 -10.24 -15.03 35.48
N SER A 272 -10.44 -14.09 36.40
CA SER A 272 -9.97 -14.20 37.77
C SER A 272 -10.67 -15.42 38.38
N ASN A 273 -9.97 -16.55 38.44
CA ASN A 273 -10.36 -17.67 39.28
C ASN A 273 -10.31 -17.23 40.74
N ASN A 274 -11.40 -16.67 41.24
CA ASN A 274 -11.65 -16.59 42.68
C ASN A 274 -12.03 -17.99 43.18
N SER A 275 -11.04 -18.87 43.38
CA SER A 275 -11.22 -20.01 44.26
C SER A 275 -11.23 -19.49 45.70
N LEU A 276 -12.43 -19.32 46.24
CA LEU A 276 -12.69 -19.14 47.67
C LEU A 276 -12.04 -20.29 48.45
N PHE A 277 -11.02 -19.96 49.24
CA PHE A 277 -10.51 -20.82 50.29
C PHE A 277 -11.62 -21.03 51.34
N LEU A 278 -12.27 -22.18 51.30
CA LEU A 278 -13.07 -22.69 52.41
C LEU A 278 -12.10 -23.19 53.49
N ASN A 279 -11.84 -22.33 54.49
CA ASN A 279 -11.29 -22.74 55.77
C ASN A 279 -12.24 -23.77 56.40
N LYS A 280 -11.78 -25.02 56.54
CA LYS A 280 -12.36 -25.97 57.48
C LYS A 280 -11.53 -25.95 58.76
N ASP A 281 -12.02 -25.22 59.75
CA ASP A 281 -11.75 -25.53 61.16
C ASP A 281 -12.72 -26.62 61.63
N PRO A 282 -12.26 -27.69 62.28
CA PRO A 282 -13.06 -28.43 63.23
C PRO A 282 -12.63 -28.03 64.64
N ALA A 283 -13.46 -27.20 65.27
CA ALA A 283 -13.43 -27.00 66.71
C ALA A 283 -13.69 -28.32 67.44
N SER A 284 -12.82 -28.61 68.39
CA SER A 284 -13.00 -29.61 69.43
C SER A 284 -14.01 -29.14 70.48
N LYS A 285 -14.92 -30.04 70.90
CA LYS A 285 -15.50 -30.18 72.26
C LYS A 285 -16.50 -31.36 72.24
N GLN A 286 -16.13 -32.54 72.77
CA GLN A 286 -16.30 -33.01 74.16
C GLN A 286 -17.76 -33.27 74.59
N LEU A 287 -18.10 -34.54 74.88
CA LEU A 287 -18.49 -35.10 76.19
C LEU A 287 -19.59 -36.19 76.14
N VAL A 288 -19.29 -37.28 76.85
CA VAL A 288 -20.09 -38.45 77.33
C VAL A 288 -20.55 -39.45 76.28
#